data_AF-A0A2S5N2N5-F1
#
_entry.id   AF-A0A2S5N2N5-F1
#
_cell.length_a   1.000
_cell.length_b   1.000
_cell.length_c   1.000
_cell.angle_alpha   90.00
_cell.angle_beta   90.00
_cell.angle_gamma   90.00
#
_symmetry.space_group_name_H-M   'P 1'
#
loop_
_entity.id
_entity.type
_entity.pdbx_description
1 polymer ?
#
loop_
_entity_poly.entity_id
_entity_poly.type
_entity_poly.pdbx_seq_one_letter_code
_entity_poly.pdbx_strand_id
1 'polypeptide(L)'
;MPTTKKATAGRGVQTRAPRTTARKGRRMKPTVGRIVHYFIEDANRQTPGMGQGPYAAIITRVHSDVILDLMVLQPADVRHAGSVIKLEEAAEDSASYWTWPPRI
;
A
#
# COMPACT_ATOMS: atom_id res chain seq x y z
N MET A 1 -5.41 -29.60 65.43
CA MET A 1 -4.93 -28.24 65.80
C MET A 1 -4.12 -27.67 64.65
N PRO A 2 -4.27 -26.37 64.33
CA PRO A 2 -3.83 -25.76 63.08
C PRO A 2 -2.46 -25.06 63.22
N THR A 3 -1.70 -24.99 62.13
CA THR A 3 -0.78 -23.87 61.87
C THR A 3 -0.85 -23.47 60.40
N THR A 4 -1.11 -22.19 60.18
CA THR A 4 -1.39 -21.53 58.90
C THR A 4 -0.22 -20.62 58.52
N LYS A 5 -0.16 -20.26 57.22
CA LYS A 5 0.44 -19.06 56.57
C LYS A 5 1.78 -19.36 55.85
N LYS A 6 2.03 -18.90 54.62
CA LYS A 6 1.44 -17.82 53.81
C LYS A 6 1.87 -18.05 52.34
N ALA A 7 0.94 -18.11 51.39
CA ALA A 7 1.24 -17.95 49.97
C ALA A 7 0.66 -16.61 49.52
N THR A 8 1.52 -15.60 49.39
CA THR A 8 1.17 -14.29 48.84
C THR A 8 1.48 -14.31 47.35
N ALA A 9 0.50 -14.69 46.53
CA ALA A 9 0.56 -14.46 45.09
C ALA A 9 0.09 -13.02 44.82
N GLY A 10 1.05 -12.10 44.77
CA GLY A 10 0.82 -10.70 44.40
C GLY A 10 0.47 -10.60 42.91
N ARG A 11 -0.79 -10.24 42.64
CA ARG A 11 -1.36 -9.72 41.39
C ARG A 11 -0.33 -9.27 40.35
N GLY A 12 -0.26 -10.00 39.25
CA GLY A 12 0.29 -9.50 38.00
C GLY A 12 -0.51 -8.28 37.55
N VAL A 13 0.13 -7.11 37.55
CA VAL A 13 -0.36 -5.93 36.84
C VAL A 13 -0.15 -6.23 35.37
N GLN A 14 -1.18 -6.77 34.71
CA GLN A 14 -1.25 -6.72 33.26
C GLN A 14 -1.44 -5.26 32.88
N THR A 15 -0.33 -4.58 32.61
CA THR A 15 -0.32 -3.33 31.86
C THR A 15 -0.90 -3.68 30.49
N ARG A 16 -2.22 -3.52 30.33
CA ARG A 16 -2.87 -3.60 29.02
C ARG A 16 -2.23 -2.54 28.15
N ALA A 17 -1.29 -2.95 27.32
CA ALA A 17 -0.84 -2.17 26.20
C ALA A 17 -2.09 -1.64 25.46
N PRO A 18 -2.10 -0.38 25.02
CA PRO A 18 -3.18 0.10 24.18
C PRO A 18 -3.24 -0.84 22.98
N ARG A 19 -4.33 -1.62 22.88
CA ARG A 19 -4.70 -2.29 21.64
C ARG A 19 -5.02 -1.16 20.67
N THR A 20 -3.98 -0.66 20.00
CA THR A 20 -4.11 0.07 18.76
C THR A 20 -4.82 -0.90 17.83
N THR A 21 -6.14 -0.87 17.85
CA THR A 21 -6.94 -1.42 16.78
C THR A 21 -6.59 -0.54 15.60
N ALA A 22 -5.54 -0.92 14.88
CA ALA A 22 -5.30 -0.45 13.54
C ALA A 22 -6.65 -0.56 12.86
N ARG A 23 -7.26 0.59 12.55
CA ARG A 23 -8.46 0.61 11.71
C ARG A 23 -8.05 -0.24 10.52
N LYS A 24 -8.66 -1.43 10.39
CA LYS A 24 -8.49 -2.29 9.23
C LYS A 24 -9.14 -1.51 8.11
N GLY A 25 -8.41 -0.51 7.59
CA GLY A 25 -8.78 0.26 6.43
C GLY A 25 -9.14 -0.79 5.41
N ARG A 26 -10.37 -0.74 4.90
CA ARG A 26 -10.81 -1.66 3.85
C ARG A 26 -9.72 -1.58 2.79
N ARG A 27 -8.88 -2.63 2.68
CA ARG A 27 -7.89 -2.73 1.61
C ARG A 27 -8.72 -2.64 0.34
N MET A 28 -8.59 -1.52 -0.37
CA MET A 28 -9.33 -1.37 -1.61
C MET A 28 -8.88 -2.48 -2.54
N LYS A 29 -9.85 -3.25 -3.04
CA LYS A 29 -9.57 -4.34 -3.97
C LYS A 29 -9.45 -3.76 -5.38
N PRO A 30 -8.35 -4.05 -6.11
CA PRO A 30 -8.21 -3.58 -7.47
C PRO A 30 -9.27 -4.22 -8.36
N THR A 31 -9.86 -3.40 -9.23
CA THR A 31 -10.83 -3.82 -10.24
C THR A 31 -10.55 -3.03 -11.51
N VAL A 32 -10.74 -3.67 -12.66
CA VAL A 32 -10.58 -3.02 -13.97
C VAL A 32 -11.44 -1.76 -14.05
N GLY A 33 -10.89 -0.68 -14.61
CA GLY A 33 -11.54 0.62 -14.73
C GLY A 33 -11.39 1.54 -13.52
N ARG A 34 -10.81 1.09 -12.40
CA ARG A 34 -10.49 1.98 -11.26
C ARG A 34 -9.30 2.88 -11.58
N ILE A 35 -9.30 4.05 -10.95
CA ILE A 35 -8.18 5.00 -11.00
C ILE A 35 -7.23 4.75 -9.82
N VAL A 36 -5.94 4.73 -10.12
CA VAL A 36 -4.82 4.64 -9.17
C VAL A 36 -3.80 5.77 -9.45
N HIS A 37 -2.92 6.04 -8.49
CA HIS A 37 -1.74 6.86 -8.74
C HIS A 37 -0.60 5.96 -9.20
N TYR A 38 0.04 6.35 -10.29
CA TYR A 38 1.23 5.72 -10.85
C TYR A 38 2.45 6.63 -10.65
N PHE A 39 3.57 6.03 -10.23
CA PHE A 39 4.84 6.70 -10.02
C PHE A 39 5.93 6.00 -10.82
N ILE A 40 6.92 6.78 -11.27
CA ILE A 40 8.00 6.29 -12.11
C ILE A 40 9.33 6.88 -11.64
N GLU A 41 10.21 6.01 -11.16
CA GLU A 41 11.52 6.42 -10.62
C GLU A 41 12.61 6.37 -11.68
N ASP A 42 12.44 5.50 -12.69
CA ASP A 42 13.37 5.37 -13.81
C ASP A 42 13.26 6.58 -14.75
N ALA A 43 14.25 7.46 -14.71
CA ALA A 43 14.38 8.63 -15.57
C ALA A 43 14.38 8.27 -17.07
N ASN A 44 14.81 7.07 -17.46
CA ASN A 44 14.79 6.64 -18.86
C ASN A 44 13.38 6.31 -19.35
N ARG A 45 12.46 6.02 -18.43
CA ARG A 45 11.05 5.78 -18.76
C ARG A 45 10.18 7.02 -18.58
N GLN A 46 10.75 8.11 -18.05
CA GLN A 46 10.08 9.40 -17.96
C GLN A 46 10.05 10.05 -19.34
N THR A 47 8.88 10.59 -19.70
CA THR A 47 8.78 11.48 -20.86
C THR A 47 9.55 12.78 -20.53
N PRO A 48 10.32 13.38 -21.46
CA PRO A 48 11.06 14.61 -21.17
C PRO A 48 10.15 15.70 -20.58
N GLY A 49 10.54 16.26 -19.43
CA GLY A 49 9.74 17.24 -18.68
C GLY A 49 8.75 16.65 -17.67
N MET A 50 8.65 15.32 -17.57
CA MET A 50 7.93 14.65 -16.49
C MET A 50 8.80 14.43 -15.26
N GLY A 51 8.27 14.75 -14.08
CA GLY A 51 8.84 14.34 -12.80
C GLY A 51 8.42 12.92 -12.40
N GLN A 52 8.64 12.58 -11.13
CA GLN A 52 8.42 11.23 -10.59
C GLN A 52 6.93 10.81 -10.44
N GLY A 53 5.98 11.74 -10.67
CA GLY A 53 4.54 11.53 -10.46
C GLY A 53 3.98 12.36 -9.30
N PRO A 54 2.73 12.12 -8.83
CA PRO A 54 1.81 11.07 -9.26
C PRO A 54 1.12 11.33 -10.60
N TYR A 55 0.96 10.28 -11.41
CA TYR A 55 0.12 10.29 -12.61
C TYR A 55 -1.16 9.50 -12.37
N ALA A 56 -2.29 9.99 -12.89
CA ALA A 56 -3.51 9.20 -12.88
C ALA A 56 -3.37 8.01 -13.83
N ALA A 57 -3.72 6.82 -13.37
CA ALA A 57 -3.71 5.63 -14.22
C ALA A 57 -4.98 4.79 -14.01
N ILE A 58 -5.46 4.18 -15.08
CA ILE A 58 -6.63 3.30 -15.08
C ILE A 58 -6.14 1.86 -15.07
N ILE A 59 -6.70 1.03 -14.18
CA ILE A 59 -6.45 -0.42 -14.17
C ILE A 59 -7.05 -1.04 -15.43
N THR A 60 -6.23 -1.58 -16.32
CA THR A 60 -6.66 -2.31 -17.52
C THR A 60 -6.73 -3.82 -17.29
N ARG A 61 -5.89 -4.36 -16.40
CA ARG A 61 -5.89 -5.77 -16.01
C ARG A 61 -5.50 -5.95 -14.55
N VAL A 62 -6.06 -6.96 -13.91
CA VAL A 62 -5.70 -7.37 -12.54
C VAL A 62 -5.08 -8.77 -12.62
N HIS A 63 -3.79 -8.88 -12.28
CA HIS A 63 -3.13 -10.18 -12.14
C HIS A 63 -3.21 -10.67 -10.68
N SER A 64 -3.09 -9.75 -9.72
CA SER A 64 -3.30 -9.98 -8.30
C SER A 64 -3.72 -8.70 -7.59
N ASP A 65 -3.93 -8.75 -6.27
CA ASP A 65 -4.20 -7.55 -5.46
C ASP A 65 -3.00 -6.56 -5.43
N VAL A 66 -1.85 -6.97 -5.98
CA VAL A 66 -0.56 -6.27 -5.93
C VAL A 66 -0.04 -5.90 -7.33
N ILE A 67 -0.27 -6.76 -8.34
CA ILE A 67 0.27 -6.59 -9.70
C ILE A 67 -0.86 -6.29 -10.67
N LEU A 68 -0.77 -5.15 -11.35
CA LEU A 68 -1.80 -4.62 -12.24
C LEU A 68 -1.20 -4.19 -13.57
N ASP A 69 -1.97 -4.31 -14.66
CA ASP A 69 -1.68 -3.56 -15.87
C ASP A 69 -2.37 -2.21 -15.81
N LEU A 70 -1.65 -1.16 -16.15
CA LEU A 70 -2.13 0.21 -16.05
C LEU A 70 -2.03 0.95 -17.38
N MET A 71 -3.07 1.73 -17.68
CA MET A 71 -3.05 2.79 -18.68
C MET A 71 -2.82 4.13 -17.98
N VAL A 72 -1.66 4.74 -18.18
CA VAL A 72 -1.25 5.99 -17.54
C VAL A 72 -1.73 7.17 -18.39
N LEU A 73 -2.49 8.05 -17.76
CA LEU A 73 -2.98 9.28 -18.36
C LEU A 73 -1.95 10.38 -18.10
N GLN A 74 -1.16 10.68 -19.12
CA GLN A 74 -0.20 11.77 -19.09
C GLN A 74 -0.83 13.01 -19.74
N PRO A 75 -0.42 14.25 -19.38
CA PRO A 75 -0.98 15.46 -19.99
C PRO A 75 -0.83 15.52 -21.52
N ALA A 76 0.20 14.86 -22.07
CA ALA A 76 0.52 14.88 -23.49
C ALA A 76 0.30 13.53 -24.21
N ASP A 77 0.08 12.44 -23.47
CA ASP A 77 -0.01 11.10 -24.06
C ASP A 77 -0.76 10.12 -23.15
N VAL A 78 -1.15 8.97 -23.71
CA VAL A 78 -1.71 7.85 -22.98
C VAL A 78 -0.80 6.65 -23.19
N ARG A 79 -0.15 6.18 -22.10
CA ARG A 79 0.84 5.10 -22.19
C ARG A 79 0.40 3.86 -21.44
N HIS A 80 0.58 2.70 -22.06
CA HIS A 80 0.48 1.43 -21.35
C HIS A 80 1.74 1.18 -20.51
N ALA A 81 1.62 1.15 -19.18
CA ALA A 81 2.75 0.91 -18.29
C ALA A 81 3.10 -0.59 -18.13
N GLY A 82 2.21 -1.49 -18.57
CA GLY A 82 2.37 -2.94 -18.36
C GLY A 82 2.18 -3.31 -16.89
N SER A 83 2.81 -4.42 -16.48
CA SER A 83 2.72 -4.94 -15.10
C SER A 83 3.43 -4.02 -14.11
N VAL A 84 2.65 -3.39 -13.22
CA VAL A 84 3.14 -2.49 -12.18
C VAL A 84 2.81 -3.07 -10.80
N ILE A 85 3.80 -3.04 -9.92
CA ILE A 85 3.70 -3.53 -8.54
C ILE A 85 3.17 -2.44 -7.61
N LYS A 86 2.44 -2.84 -6.56
CA LYS A 86 1.97 -1.91 -5.53
C LYS A 86 3.15 -1.42 -4.69
N LEU A 87 3.18 -0.14 -4.33
CA LEU A 87 4.28 0.47 -3.56
C LEU A 87 4.67 -0.32 -2.30
N GLU A 88 3.67 -0.79 -1.55
CA GLU A 88 3.88 -1.51 -0.27
C GLU A 88 4.63 -2.85 -0.45
N GLU A 89 4.68 -3.36 -1.68
CA GLU A 89 5.31 -4.63 -2.04
C GLU A 89 6.46 -4.42 -3.04
N ALA A 90 6.76 -3.16 -3.39
CA ALA A 90 7.83 -2.78 -4.30
C ALA A 90 9.18 -2.87 -3.57
N ALA A 91 10.18 -3.49 -4.23
CA ALA A 91 11.57 -3.41 -3.78
C ALA A 91 12.17 -2.04 -4.13
N GLU A 92 13.27 -1.66 -3.46
CA GLU A 92 13.96 -0.36 -3.66
C GLU A 92 14.42 -0.13 -5.11
N ASP A 93 14.60 -1.19 -5.90
CA ASP A 93 15.00 -1.17 -7.30
C ASP A 93 13.81 -1.16 -8.28
N SER A 94 12.57 -1.06 -7.77
CA SER A 94 11.37 -1.06 -8.61
C SER A 94 11.26 0.22 -9.43
N ALA A 95 11.45 0.10 -10.75
CA ALA A 95 11.40 1.24 -11.68
C ALA A 95 10.07 2.02 -11.67
N SER A 96 8.96 1.40 -11.25
CA SER A 96 7.66 2.05 -11.14
C SER A 96 6.72 1.30 -10.22
N TYR A 97 5.81 2.01 -9.55
CA TYR A 97 4.82 1.44 -8.65
C TYR A 97 3.48 2.18 -8.70
N TRP A 98 2.46 1.56 -8.11
CA TRP A 98 1.14 2.17 -7.96
C TRP A 98 0.66 2.25 -6.52
N THR A 99 -0.18 3.25 -6.24
CA THR A 99 -0.88 3.41 -4.96
C THR A 99 -2.33 3.81 -5.17
N TRP A 100 -3.15 3.58 -4.15
CA TRP A 100 -4.51 4.13 -4.14
C TRP A 100 -4.46 5.66 -3.95
N PRO A 101 -5.32 6.42 -4.64
CA PRO A 101 -5.43 7.85 -4.40
C PRO A 101 -5.81 8.11 -2.94
N PRO A 102 -5.34 9.21 -2.32
CA PRO A 102 -5.72 9.60 -0.97
C PRO A 102 -7.24 9.70 -0.86
N ARG A 103 -7.81 9.13 0.21
CA ARG A 103 -9.21 9.33 0.56
C ARG A 103 -9.28 10.56 1.45
N ILE A 104 -9.86 11.64 0.93
CA ILE A 104 -10.32 12.80 1.72
C ILE A 104 -11.54 12.44 2.56
#